data_AF-A0A671KX65-F1
#
_entry.id   AF-A0A671KX65-F1
#
_cell.length_a   1.000
_cell.length_b   1.000
_cell.length_c   1.000
_cell.angle_alpha   90.00
_cell.angle_beta   90.00
_cell.angle_gamma   90.00
#
_symmetry.space_group_name_H-M   'P 1'
#
loop_
_entity.id
_entity.type
_entity.pdbx_description
1 polymer ?
#
loop_
_entity_poly.entity_id
_entity_poly.type
_entity_poly.pdbx_seq_one_letter_code
_entity_poly.pdbx_strand_id
1 'polypeptide(L)'
;MSQADRRLVMILFVVQTVSYAQFLYPTNALDCHKPSVDLALPMPYSRNSIPCSYPPSRLNSTVGLDLGLEDPDYDPNVLSDPRWPCGKHKRVLIFASYMTTVIEYVKPSDLKKDMNETFKEKFPHIKLTLSKIRSLKREIRSVGEESSLQPVTIAMAFVYFEKLVLQGRLNKQNRKLVAAACLLLAAKISSDLKKQEVKQLIDKLEERFRISRRELIVFEFTILVALEMALYLPESKVMPHYRRLVQQT
;
A
#
# COMPACT_ATOMS: atom_id res chain seq x y z
N MET A 1 30.53 -31.16 3.28
CA MET A 1 30.52 -30.18 4.40
C MET A 1 31.64 -29.19 4.14
N SER A 2 31.31 -27.98 3.67
CA SER A 2 32.28 -26.88 3.56
C SER A 2 31.63 -25.62 4.10
N GLN A 3 32.39 -24.97 4.96
CA GLN A 3 32.04 -23.90 5.87
C GLN A 3 31.87 -22.60 5.07
N ALA A 4 30.61 -22.23 4.81
CA ALA A 4 30.28 -21.01 4.10
C ALA A 4 30.43 -19.81 5.04
N ASP A 5 31.38 -18.96 4.69
CA ASP A 5 31.73 -17.67 5.27
C ASP A 5 30.49 -16.78 5.43
N ARG A 6 29.90 -16.76 6.64
CA ARG A 6 28.79 -15.86 6.99
C ARG A 6 29.37 -14.52 7.42
N ARG A 7 29.69 -13.66 6.45
CA ARG A 7 29.97 -12.25 6.73
C ARG A 7 28.66 -11.57 7.16
N LEU A 8 28.42 -11.50 8.47
CA LEU A 8 27.43 -10.61 9.07
C LEU A 8 27.85 -9.17 8.76
N VAL A 9 27.11 -8.49 7.90
CA VAL A 9 27.25 -7.04 7.77
C VAL A 9 26.44 -6.41 8.89
N MET A 10 27.10 -6.05 9.99
CA MET A 10 26.51 -5.23 11.03
C MET A 10 26.42 -3.81 10.48
N ILE A 11 25.29 -3.46 9.86
CA ILE A 11 25.03 -2.08 9.44
C ILE A 11 24.77 -1.29 10.73
N LEU A 12 25.84 -0.75 11.32
CA LEU A 12 25.73 0.42 12.17
C LEU A 12 25.38 1.55 11.21
N PHE A 13 24.10 1.88 11.15
CA PHE A 13 23.64 3.07 10.48
C PHE A 13 24.33 4.28 11.16
N VAL A 14 25.38 4.83 10.55
CA VAL A 14 25.71 6.25 10.74
C VAL A 14 24.63 7.01 9.99
N VAL A 15 23.47 7.10 10.63
CA VAL A 15 22.31 7.83 10.14
C VAL A 15 22.22 9.07 11.00
N GLN A 16 22.25 10.22 10.32
CA GLN A 16 21.78 11.50 10.82
C GLN A 16 20.62 11.25 11.78
N THR A 17 20.73 11.74 13.02
CA THR A 17 19.85 11.40 14.13
C THR A 17 18.38 11.68 13.77
N VAL A 18 17.66 10.67 13.28
CA VAL A 18 16.22 10.76 13.09
C VAL A 18 15.58 10.32 14.39
N SER A 19 14.92 11.24 15.07
CA SER A 19 14.19 10.95 16.30
C SER A 19 12.99 10.06 15.99
N TYR A 20 13.03 8.81 16.47
CA TYR A 20 11.91 7.87 16.40
C TYR A 20 10.86 8.10 17.50
N ALA A 21 10.93 9.22 18.23
CA ALA A 21 10.02 9.51 19.36
C ALA A 21 8.53 9.50 18.94
N GLN A 22 8.22 9.82 17.69
CA GLN A 22 6.85 9.81 17.16
C GLN A 22 6.28 8.39 16.93
N PHE A 23 7.12 7.35 16.94
CA PHE A 23 6.70 5.94 16.77
C PHE A 23 6.66 5.17 18.09
N LEU A 24 7.09 5.79 19.20
CA LEU A 24 7.03 5.20 20.53
C LEU A 24 5.71 5.60 21.18
N TYR A 25 4.72 4.72 21.12
CA TYR A 25 3.57 4.84 22.02
C TYR A 25 4.03 4.53 23.45
N PRO A 26 3.62 5.31 24.47
CA PRO A 26 3.92 5.01 25.86
C PRO A 26 3.38 3.63 26.20
N THR A 27 4.26 2.65 26.34
CA THR A 27 3.94 1.40 27.00
C THR A 27 4.15 1.67 28.49
N ASN A 28 3.08 2.05 29.17
CA ASN A 28 3.04 2.05 30.63
C ASN A 28 3.11 0.58 31.09
N ALA A 29 4.31 0.00 31.06
CA ALA A 29 4.60 -1.35 31.51
C ALA A 29 5.33 -1.38 32.86
N LEU A 30 5.43 -0.24 33.55
CA LEU A 30 5.94 -0.14 34.91
C LEU A 30 5.03 0.78 35.73
N ASP A 31 3.86 0.28 36.10
CA ASP A 31 3.20 0.75 37.32
C ASP A 31 2.87 -0.50 38.15
N CYS A 32 3.90 -1.00 38.83
CA CYS A 32 3.78 -2.14 39.73
C CYS A 32 3.51 -1.60 41.13
N HIS A 33 2.22 -1.47 41.45
CA HIS A 33 1.76 -1.34 42.83
C HIS A 33 2.18 -2.61 43.61
N LYS A 34 3.04 -2.43 44.62
CA LYS A 34 3.32 -3.46 45.65
C LYS A 34 2.02 -3.83 46.37
N PRO A 35 1.82 -5.13 46.62
CA PRO A 35 1.63 -5.55 48.00
C PRO A 35 2.50 -6.76 48.38
N SER A 36 2.59 -6.93 49.69
CA SER A 36 3.41 -7.83 50.49
C SER A 36 3.23 -9.33 50.24
N VAL A 37 4.38 -10.02 50.20
CA VAL A 37 4.74 -11.39 50.68
C VAL A 37 3.63 -12.44 50.87
N ASP A 38 3.70 -13.57 50.16
CA ASP A 38 4.11 -14.88 50.71
C ASP A 38 4.07 -16.05 49.69
N LEU A 39 5.16 -16.83 49.71
CA LEU A 39 5.40 -18.26 49.47
C LEU A 39 4.73 -19.10 48.33
N ALA A 40 5.61 -19.92 47.72
CA ALA A 40 5.44 -21.25 47.08
C ALA A 40 5.40 -21.36 45.53
N LEU A 41 6.45 -22.02 45.00
CA LEU A 41 6.54 -22.66 43.68
C LEU A 41 5.54 -23.84 43.58
N PRO A 42 5.02 -24.21 42.38
CA PRO A 42 5.78 -25.06 41.45
C PRO A 42 5.56 -24.80 39.94
N MET A 43 6.57 -25.20 39.15
CA MET A 43 6.52 -25.39 37.69
C MET A 43 5.42 -26.38 37.26
N PRO A 44 4.84 -26.21 36.07
CA PRO A 44 4.82 -27.35 35.14
C PRO A 44 5.10 -27.00 33.67
N TYR A 45 5.49 -28.05 32.95
CA TYR A 45 5.75 -28.14 31.52
C TYR A 45 4.51 -27.92 30.64
N SER A 46 4.80 -27.52 29.38
CA SER A 46 4.17 -27.98 28.12
C SER A 46 3.05 -27.15 27.46
N ARG A 47 3.41 -26.73 26.22
CA ARG A 47 2.64 -26.75 24.96
C ARG A 47 1.43 -25.82 24.73
N ASN A 48 1.52 -25.20 23.55
CA ASN A 48 0.49 -24.95 22.52
C ASN A 48 0.03 -23.51 22.27
N SER A 49 0.17 -23.18 20.99
CA SER A 49 -0.47 -22.16 20.17
C SER A 49 -1.90 -21.79 20.59
N ILE A 50 -2.15 -20.48 20.73
CA ILE A 50 -3.50 -19.92 20.81
C ILE A 50 -3.71 -19.00 19.59
N PRO A 51 -4.81 -19.19 18.82
CA PRO A 51 -5.21 -18.30 17.74
C PRO A 51 -5.94 -17.06 18.29
N CYS A 52 -5.66 -15.88 17.72
CA CYS A 52 -6.32 -14.64 18.10
C CYS A 52 -7.70 -14.55 17.41
N SER A 53 -8.76 -14.73 18.18
CA SER A 53 -10.16 -14.52 17.80
C SER A 53 -10.58 -13.08 18.06
N TYR A 54 -11.10 -12.41 17.04
CA TYR A 54 -11.71 -11.07 17.11
C TYR A 54 -13.11 -11.14 17.78
N PRO A 55 -13.52 -10.17 18.62
CA PRO A 55 -14.88 -10.11 19.12
C PRO A 55 -15.82 -9.41 18.10
N PRO A 56 -17.12 -9.78 18.06
CA PRO A 56 -18.06 -9.23 17.09
C PRO A 56 -18.64 -7.87 17.51
N SER A 57 -19.11 -7.17 16.49
CA SER A 57 -19.70 -5.84 16.43
C SER A 57 -20.96 -5.66 17.30
N ARG A 58 -21.05 -4.50 17.96
CA ARG A 58 -22.31 -3.95 18.47
C ARG A 58 -22.86 -2.92 17.48
N LEU A 59 -24.04 -3.21 16.93
CA LEU A 59 -24.84 -2.29 16.13
C LEU A 59 -25.55 -1.29 17.05
N ASN A 60 -25.49 0.00 16.72
CA ASN A 60 -26.48 0.98 17.17
C ASN A 60 -26.93 1.78 15.95
N SER A 61 -28.24 1.75 15.70
CA SER A 61 -28.94 2.43 14.62
C SER A 61 -29.49 3.76 15.14
N THR A 62 -29.14 4.87 14.49
CA THR A 62 -29.91 6.11 14.52
C THR A 62 -29.84 6.77 13.15
N VAL A 63 -31.03 7.08 12.63
CA VAL A 63 -31.36 7.47 11.27
C VAL A 63 -30.86 8.87 10.94
N GLY A 64 -30.13 9.01 9.83
CA GLY A 64 -29.75 10.28 9.21
C GLY A 64 -29.28 10.02 7.78
N LEU A 65 -29.78 10.80 6.81
CA LEU A 65 -29.54 10.63 5.37
C LEU A 65 -28.05 10.51 5.03
N ASP A 66 -27.60 9.33 4.61
CA ASP A 66 -26.28 9.12 4.01
C ASP A 66 -26.46 8.62 2.57
N LEU A 67 -26.15 9.50 1.63
CA LEU A 67 -26.08 9.22 0.19
C LEU A 67 -24.63 8.91 -0.22
N GLY A 68 -23.83 8.37 0.70
CA GLY A 68 -22.57 7.70 0.43
C GLY A 68 -22.76 6.20 0.48
N LEU A 69 -22.66 5.53 -0.68
CA LEU A 69 -22.24 4.13 -0.68
C LEU A 69 -20.79 4.11 -0.17
N GLU A 70 -20.63 4.09 1.16
CA GLU A 70 -19.38 3.77 1.83
C GLU A 70 -18.94 2.40 1.30
N ASP A 71 -17.99 2.41 0.37
CA ASP A 71 -17.28 1.23 -0.13
C ASP A 71 -16.29 0.82 0.98
N PRO A 72 -16.70 -0.04 1.95
CA PRO A 72 -16.04 -0.13 3.26
C PRO A 72 -14.68 -0.84 3.16
N ASP A 73 -14.44 -1.52 2.04
CA ASP A 73 -13.37 -2.52 1.91
C ASP A 73 -12.06 -1.99 1.31
N TYR A 74 -12.02 -0.76 0.79
CA TYR A 74 -10.79 -0.21 0.22
C TYR A 74 -9.88 0.42 1.28
N ASP A 75 -8.74 -0.20 1.59
CA ASP A 75 -7.68 0.39 2.42
C ASP A 75 -6.53 0.95 1.54
N PRO A 76 -6.28 2.28 1.54
CA PRO A 76 -5.22 2.96 0.78
C PRO A 76 -3.79 2.49 1.06
N ASN A 77 -3.57 1.74 2.15
CA ASN A 77 -2.24 1.31 2.58
C ASN A 77 -1.87 -0.08 2.05
N VAL A 78 -2.82 -0.88 1.57
CA VAL A 78 -2.61 -2.29 1.21
C VAL A 78 -1.47 -2.48 0.20
N LEU A 79 -1.47 -1.71 -0.89
CA LEU A 79 -0.49 -1.81 -1.98
C LEU A 79 0.78 -0.99 -1.71
N SER A 80 0.73 -0.15 -0.69
CA SER A 80 1.77 0.82 -0.35
C SER A 80 2.48 0.51 0.98
N ASP A 81 2.11 -0.61 1.62
CA ASP A 81 2.64 -0.98 2.93
C ASP A 81 4.18 -1.08 2.89
N PRO A 82 4.91 -0.32 3.71
CA PRO A 82 6.36 -0.42 3.83
C PRO A 82 6.80 -1.79 4.36
N ARG A 83 5.90 -2.58 4.95
CA ARG A 83 6.17 -3.95 5.41
C ARG A 83 6.33 -4.95 4.27
N TRP A 84 6.06 -4.57 3.03
CA TRP A 84 6.48 -5.32 1.84
C TRP A 84 7.97 -5.07 1.61
N PRO A 85 8.90 -6.00 1.86
CA PRO A 85 8.79 -7.45 2.12
C PRO A 85 8.78 -7.85 3.61
N CYS A 86 7.90 -8.81 3.95
CA CYS A 86 7.65 -9.17 5.34
C CYS A 86 8.76 -10.07 5.88
N GLY A 87 9.75 -9.48 6.58
CA GLY A 87 10.51 -10.09 7.68
C GLY A 87 11.18 -11.47 7.51
N LYS A 88 11.15 -12.12 6.35
CA LYS A 88 11.75 -13.45 6.13
C LYS A 88 13.23 -13.47 6.49
N HIS A 89 13.88 -12.33 6.31
CA HIS A 89 15.31 -12.12 6.52
C HIS A 89 15.59 -11.19 7.71
N LYS A 90 14.69 -11.16 8.71
CA LYS A 90 14.90 -10.41 9.96
C LYS A 90 14.81 -11.36 11.17
N ARG A 91 15.73 -11.21 12.11
CA ARG A 91 15.72 -11.88 13.40
C ARG A 91 15.68 -10.84 14.51
N VAL A 92 14.68 -10.93 15.38
CA VAL A 92 14.62 -10.10 16.58
C VAL A 92 15.36 -10.81 17.71
N LEU A 93 16.28 -10.10 18.35
CA LEU A 93 17.02 -10.51 19.54
C LEU A 93 16.54 -9.63 20.70
N ILE A 94 16.07 -10.28 21.76
CA ILE A 94 15.55 -9.59 22.95
C ILE A 94 16.60 -9.77 24.05
N PHE A 95 17.19 -8.66 24.50
CA PHE A 95 18.13 -8.62 25.62
C PHE A 95 17.44 -7.97 26.83
N ALA A 96 18.03 -8.15 28.02
CA ALA A 96 17.45 -7.68 29.28
C ALA A 96 17.15 -6.16 29.32
N SER A 97 17.84 -5.36 28.49
CA SER A 97 17.73 -3.89 28.51
C SER A 97 17.45 -3.25 27.14
N TYR A 98 17.42 -4.03 26.05
CA TYR A 98 17.13 -3.51 24.71
C TYR A 98 16.73 -4.62 23.72
N MET A 99 16.04 -4.24 22.65
CA MET A 99 15.64 -5.12 21.55
C MET A 99 16.43 -4.75 20.30
N THR A 100 17.12 -5.72 19.70
CA THR A 100 17.89 -5.55 18.46
C THR A 100 17.31 -6.41 17.36
N THR A 101 17.25 -5.88 16.13
CA THR A 101 16.88 -6.67 14.95
C THR A 101 18.09 -6.85 14.05
N VAL A 102 18.45 -8.11 13.75
CA VAL A 102 19.46 -8.46 12.75
C VAL A 102 18.76 -8.74 11.43
N ILE A 103 19.06 -7.94 10.42
CA ILE A 103 18.53 -8.11 9.05
C ILE A 103 19.61 -8.76 8.21
N GLU A 104 19.35 -9.97 7.72
CA GLU A 104 20.28 -10.70 6.86
C GLU A 104 20.36 -10.03 5.49
N TYR A 105 21.58 -9.92 4.96
CA TYR A 105 21.79 -9.42 3.62
C TYR A 105 21.22 -10.41 2.60
N VAL A 106 20.32 -9.92 1.77
CA VAL A 106 19.72 -10.69 0.68
C VAL A 106 19.87 -9.91 -0.61
N LYS A 107 20.15 -10.62 -1.71
CA LYS A 107 20.26 -10.00 -3.02
C LYS A 107 18.95 -9.27 -3.36
N PRO A 108 19.00 -8.08 -3.98
CA PRO A 108 17.79 -7.34 -4.36
C PRO A 108 16.82 -8.14 -5.25
N SER A 109 17.34 -9.09 -6.04
CA SER A 109 16.54 -10.02 -6.86
C SER A 109 15.63 -10.90 -6.00
N ASP A 110 16.20 -11.45 -4.93
CA ASP A 110 15.54 -12.44 -4.07
C ASP A 110 14.55 -11.72 -3.15
N LEU A 111 14.91 -10.54 -2.65
CA LEU A 111 14.01 -9.68 -1.90
C LEU A 111 12.76 -9.29 -2.70
N LYS A 112 12.94 -8.95 -3.98
CA LYS A 112 11.84 -8.65 -4.91
C LYS A 112 10.99 -9.89 -5.19
N LYS A 113 11.61 -11.07 -5.32
CA LYS A 113 10.92 -12.34 -5.49
C LYS A 113 10.03 -12.65 -4.28
N ASP A 114 10.60 -12.60 -3.07
CA ASP A 114 9.89 -12.81 -1.81
C ASP A 114 8.70 -11.86 -1.62
N MET A 115 8.91 -10.58 -1.95
CA MET A 115 7.84 -9.58 -1.92
C MET A 115 6.68 -9.96 -2.85
N ASN A 116 6.98 -10.36 -4.08
CA ASN A 116 5.94 -10.71 -5.05
C ASN A 116 5.26 -12.04 -4.71
N GLU A 117 5.97 -13.01 -4.12
CA GLU A 117 5.41 -14.27 -3.64
C GLU A 117 4.43 -14.04 -2.50
N THR A 118 4.85 -13.32 -1.46
CA THR A 118 3.99 -12.96 -0.33
C THR A 118 2.75 -12.18 -0.80
N PHE A 119 2.91 -11.30 -1.80
CA PHE A 119 1.79 -10.59 -2.41
C PHE A 119 0.83 -11.53 -3.13
N LYS A 120 1.35 -12.50 -3.89
CA LYS A 120 0.55 -13.49 -4.61
C LYS A 120 -0.18 -14.45 -3.67
N GLU A 121 0.43 -14.80 -2.54
CA GLU A 121 -0.22 -15.58 -1.48
C GLU A 121 -1.39 -14.82 -0.86
N LYS A 122 -1.24 -13.52 -0.59
CA LYS A 122 -2.30 -12.68 -0.02
C LYS A 122 -3.40 -12.35 -1.03
N PHE A 123 -3.06 -12.20 -2.32
CA PHE A 123 -3.99 -11.81 -3.38
C PHE A 123 -3.88 -12.73 -4.60
N PRO A 124 -4.36 -13.99 -4.51
CA PRO A 124 -4.17 -15.00 -5.55
C PRO A 124 -4.91 -14.69 -6.86
N HIS A 125 -5.99 -13.91 -6.79
CA HIS A 125 -6.78 -13.49 -7.95
C HIS A 125 -6.10 -12.39 -8.79
N ILE A 126 -5.14 -11.65 -8.22
CA ILE A 126 -4.46 -10.56 -8.92
C ILE A 126 -3.38 -11.14 -9.84
N LYS A 127 -3.56 -10.98 -11.15
CA LYS A 127 -2.66 -11.54 -12.18
C LYS A 127 -1.35 -10.74 -12.37
N LEU A 128 -1.19 -9.63 -11.67
CA LEU A 128 0.01 -8.78 -11.71
C LEU A 128 0.82 -8.90 -10.43
N THR A 129 2.13 -8.74 -10.56
CA THR A 129 3.03 -8.66 -9.40
C THR A 129 2.98 -7.27 -8.76
N LEU A 130 3.22 -7.19 -7.45
CA LEU A 130 3.27 -5.92 -6.71
C LEU A 130 4.29 -4.95 -7.31
N SER A 131 5.46 -5.48 -7.70
CA SER A 131 6.49 -4.67 -8.37
C SER A 131 6.00 -4.03 -9.68
N LYS A 132 5.09 -4.68 -10.42
CA LYS A 132 4.52 -4.13 -11.65
C LYS A 132 3.43 -3.09 -11.38
N ILE A 133 2.61 -3.31 -10.36
CA ILE A 133 1.63 -2.33 -9.87
C ILE A 133 2.33 -1.04 -9.45
N ARG A 134 3.41 -1.14 -8.66
CA ARG A 134 4.24 0.01 -8.24
C ARG A 134 4.90 0.72 -9.42
N SER A 135 5.31 -0.02 -10.45
CA SER A 135 5.85 0.57 -11.69
C SER A 135 4.81 1.40 -12.42
N LEU A 136 3.61 0.87 -12.60
CA LEU A 136 2.52 1.57 -13.28
C LEU A 136 2.09 2.83 -12.52
N LYS A 137 2.04 2.79 -11.19
CA LYS A 137 1.79 3.99 -10.38
C LYS A 137 2.85 5.09 -10.59
N ARG A 138 4.13 4.72 -10.73
CA ARG A 138 5.18 5.69 -11.07
C ARG A 138 4.99 6.27 -12.46
N GLU A 139 4.61 5.45 -13.45
CA GLU A 139 4.30 5.92 -14.80
C GLU A 139 3.10 6.88 -14.78
N ILE A 140 2.01 6.56 -14.07
CA ILE A 140 0.85 7.44 -13.89
C ILE A 140 1.29 8.80 -13.29
N ARG A 141 2.11 8.76 -12.23
CA ARG A 141 2.64 9.99 -11.60
C ARG A 141 3.46 10.82 -12.59
N SER A 142 4.41 10.19 -13.29
CA SER A 142 5.26 10.86 -14.29
C SER A 142 4.42 11.59 -15.33
N VAL A 143 3.41 10.93 -15.90
CA VAL A 143 2.54 11.54 -16.92
C VAL A 143 1.68 12.65 -16.34
N GLY A 144 1.18 12.49 -15.11
CA GLY A 144 0.40 13.50 -14.42
C GLY A 144 1.21 14.77 -14.15
N GLU A 145 2.43 14.64 -13.64
CA GLU A 145 3.36 15.75 -13.39
C GLU A 145 3.79 16.43 -14.70
N GLU A 146 4.13 15.67 -15.74
CA GLU A 146 4.46 16.19 -17.08
C GLU A 146 3.27 16.92 -17.75
N SER A 147 2.04 16.64 -17.30
CA SER A 147 0.82 17.27 -17.79
C SER A 147 0.31 18.37 -16.85
N SER A 148 1.11 18.77 -15.86
CA SER A 148 0.79 19.80 -14.87
C SER A 148 -0.52 19.55 -14.13
N LEU A 149 -0.88 18.28 -13.92
CA LEU A 149 -2.07 17.92 -13.15
C LEU A 149 -1.81 18.17 -11.66
N GLN A 150 -2.86 18.61 -10.95
CA GLN A 150 -2.77 18.79 -9.51
C GLN A 150 -2.44 17.45 -8.82
N PRO A 151 -1.65 17.45 -7.72
CA PRO A 151 -1.33 16.22 -7.00
C PRO A 151 -2.57 15.49 -6.47
N VAL A 152 -3.67 16.22 -6.18
CA VAL A 152 -4.95 15.61 -5.78
C VAL A 152 -5.57 14.79 -6.92
N THR A 153 -5.47 15.25 -8.15
CA THR A 153 -5.93 14.52 -9.34
C THR A 153 -5.14 13.23 -9.55
N ILE A 154 -3.81 13.27 -9.34
CA ILE A 154 -2.96 12.09 -9.40
C ILE A 154 -3.31 11.12 -8.24
N ALA A 155 -3.60 11.64 -7.05
CA ALA A 155 -4.05 10.83 -5.92
C ALA A 155 -5.40 10.13 -6.20
N MET A 156 -6.35 10.81 -6.84
CA MET A 156 -7.61 10.19 -7.29
C MET A 156 -7.36 9.08 -8.31
N ALA A 157 -6.50 9.33 -9.29
CA ALA A 157 -6.11 8.31 -10.28
C ALA A 157 -5.50 7.06 -9.62
N PHE A 158 -4.71 7.23 -8.55
CA PHE A 158 -4.21 6.10 -7.77
C PHE A 158 -5.33 5.31 -7.11
N VAL A 159 -6.31 5.96 -6.49
CA VAL A 159 -7.44 5.26 -5.86
C VAL A 159 -8.21 4.45 -6.90
N TYR A 160 -8.55 5.03 -8.05
CA TYR A 160 -9.24 4.30 -9.13
C TYR A 160 -8.45 3.09 -9.61
N PHE A 161 -7.15 3.27 -9.83
CA PHE A 161 -6.27 2.21 -10.27
C PHE A 161 -6.16 1.09 -9.22
N GLU A 162 -6.00 1.44 -7.94
CA GLU A 162 -5.89 0.47 -6.86
C GLU A 162 -7.18 -0.32 -6.64
N LYS A 163 -8.36 0.32 -6.72
CA LYS A 163 -9.65 -0.37 -6.67
C LYS A 163 -9.74 -1.48 -7.72
N LEU A 164 -9.39 -1.17 -8.97
CA LEU A 164 -9.43 -2.15 -10.07
C LEU A 164 -8.38 -3.26 -9.94
N VAL A 165 -7.21 -2.93 -9.37
CA VAL A 165 -6.17 -3.90 -9.03
C VAL A 165 -6.70 -4.89 -7.99
N LEU A 166 -7.29 -4.40 -6.91
CA LEU A 166 -7.80 -5.22 -5.81
C LEU A 166 -9.01 -6.06 -6.23
N GLN A 167 -9.83 -5.58 -7.18
CA GLN A 167 -10.87 -6.37 -7.83
C GLN A 167 -10.33 -7.47 -8.78
N GLY A 168 -9.01 -7.50 -9.05
CA GLY A 168 -8.40 -8.50 -9.94
C GLY A 168 -8.67 -8.29 -11.44
N ARG A 169 -9.10 -7.09 -11.85
CA ARG A 169 -9.50 -6.81 -13.25
C ARG A 169 -8.32 -6.48 -14.19
N LEU A 170 -7.10 -6.49 -13.67
CA LEU A 170 -5.89 -6.23 -14.46
C LEU A 170 -5.16 -7.51 -14.87
N ASN A 171 -4.66 -7.52 -16.11
CA ASN A 171 -3.89 -8.58 -16.72
C ASN A 171 -2.70 -8.00 -17.52
N LYS A 172 -1.88 -8.85 -18.15
CA LYS A 172 -0.68 -8.43 -18.88
C LYS A 172 -0.99 -7.46 -20.04
N GLN A 173 -2.14 -7.62 -20.69
CA GLN A 173 -2.55 -6.88 -21.89
C GLN A 173 -3.17 -5.53 -21.54
N ASN A 174 -4.16 -5.53 -20.64
CA ASN A 174 -4.94 -4.33 -20.34
C ASN A 174 -4.29 -3.39 -19.31
N ARG A 175 -3.30 -3.83 -18.52
CA ARG A 175 -2.75 -3.07 -17.38
C ARG A 175 -2.33 -1.62 -17.69
N LYS A 176 -1.82 -1.38 -18.90
CA LYS A 176 -1.39 -0.06 -19.35
C LYS A 176 -2.58 0.81 -19.76
N LEU A 177 -3.54 0.20 -20.45
CA LEU A 177 -4.78 0.84 -20.86
C LEU A 177 -5.62 1.25 -19.63
N VAL A 178 -5.71 0.39 -18.63
CA VAL A 178 -6.36 0.68 -17.34
C VAL A 178 -5.67 1.84 -16.64
N ALA A 179 -4.34 1.81 -16.52
CA ALA A 179 -3.57 2.89 -15.89
C ALA A 179 -3.81 4.24 -16.58
N ALA A 180 -3.77 4.27 -17.91
CA ALA A 180 -4.02 5.47 -18.70
C ALA A 180 -5.47 5.98 -18.55
N ALA A 181 -6.45 5.08 -18.60
CA ALA A 181 -7.86 5.42 -18.45
C ALA A 181 -8.18 5.96 -17.04
N CYS A 182 -7.59 5.40 -15.98
CA CYS A 182 -7.75 5.91 -14.62
C CYS A 182 -7.24 7.36 -14.48
N LEU A 183 -6.08 7.67 -15.07
CA LEU A 183 -5.56 9.04 -15.06
C LEU A 183 -6.43 9.99 -15.89
N LEU A 184 -6.87 9.55 -17.07
CA LEU A 184 -7.75 10.33 -17.94
C LEU A 184 -9.08 10.65 -17.26
N LEU A 185 -9.70 9.69 -16.58
CA LEU A 185 -10.95 9.88 -15.83
C LEU A 185 -10.76 10.85 -14.66
N ALA A 186 -9.71 10.68 -13.86
CA ALA A 186 -9.40 11.59 -12.76
C ALA A 186 -9.21 13.03 -13.26
N ALA A 187 -8.49 13.18 -14.37
CA ALA A 187 -8.24 14.49 -14.98
C ALA A 187 -9.51 15.13 -15.57
N LYS A 188 -10.44 14.31 -16.09
CA LYS A 188 -11.75 14.78 -16.58
C LYS A 188 -12.69 15.21 -15.44
N ILE A 189 -12.69 14.50 -14.32
CA ILE A 189 -13.61 14.80 -13.20
C ILE A 189 -13.10 15.93 -12.30
N SER A 190 -11.79 16.19 -12.27
CA SER A 190 -11.21 17.26 -11.43
C SER A 190 -11.50 18.69 -11.94
N SER A 191 -12.39 18.86 -12.91
CA SER A 191 -12.91 20.14 -13.45
C SER A 191 -11.88 21.15 -14.01
N ASP A 192 -10.58 20.88 -13.92
CA ASP A 192 -9.53 21.84 -14.26
C ASP A 192 -9.16 21.88 -15.75
N LEU A 193 -9.52 20.86 -16.55
CA LEU A 193 -9.01 20.72 -17.91
C LEU A 193 -9.94 21.24 -19.00
N LYS A 194 -9.38 22.07 -19.89
CA LYS A 194 -10.02 22.46 -21.16
C LYS A 194 -9.96 21.30 -22.16
N LYS A 195 -10.85 21.30 -23.16
CA LYS A 195 -10.88 20.29 -24.26
C LYS A 195 -9.51 20.08 -24.92
N GLN A 196 -8.74 21.17 -25.09
CA GLN A 196 -7.39 21.12 -25.68
C GLN A 196 -6.39 20.37 -24.78
N GLU A 197 -6.44 20.59 -23.47
CA GLU A 197 -5.53 19.95 -22.52
C GLU A 197 -5.86 18.46 -22.38
N VAL A 198 -7.14 18.08 -22.44
CA VAL A 198 -7.54 16.67 -22.52
C VAL A 198 -6.99 16.01 -23.78
N LYS A 199 -7.01 16.69 -24.93
CA LYS A 199 -6.41 16.17 -26.16
C LYS A 199 -4.90 15.95 -26.01
N GLN A 200 -4.18 16.93 -25.44
CA GLN A 200 -2.74 16.81 -25.17
C GLN A 200 -2.43 15.69 -24.19
N LEU A 201 -3.25 15.51 -23.15
CA LEU A 201 -3.12 14.40 -22.20
C LEU A 201 -3.29 13.04 -22.89
N ILE A 202 -4.29 12.90 -23.77
CA ILE A 202 -4.50 11.67 -24.54
C ILE A 202 -3.28 11.37 -25.43
N ASP A 203 -2.73 12.37 -26.10
CA ASP A 203 -1.57 12.20 -26.97
C ASP A 203 -0.33 11.75 -26.16
N LYS A 204 -0.11 12.33 -24.96
CA LYS A 204 0.95 11.89 -24.02
C LYS A 204 0.73 10.47 -23.51
N LEU A 205 -0.52 10.12 -23.17
CA LEU A 205 -0.87 8.78 -22.70
C LEU A 205 -0.61 7.71 -23.77
N GLU A 206 -0.98 8.00 -25.02
CA GLU A 206 -0.71 7.13 -26.18
C GLU A 206 0.78 6.85 -26.34
N GLU A 207 1.62 7.90 -26.29
CA GLU A 207 3.08 7.76 -26.40
C GLU A 207 3.69 6.98 -25.22
N ARG A 208 3.36 7.38 -23.99
CA ARG A 208 3.99 6.85 -22.76
C ARG A 208 3.58 5.41 -22.50
N PHE A 209 2.30 5.10 -22.62
CA PHE A 209 1.80 3.75 -22.39
C PHE A 209 1.91 2.85 -23.64
N ARG A 210 2.16 3.41 -24.83
CA ARG A 210 2.19 2.68 -26.11
C ARG A 210 0.87 1.96 -26.36
N ILE A 211 -0.22 2.72 -26.28
CA ILE A 211 -1.61 2.27 -26.47
C ILE A 211 -2.27 3.11 -27.56
N SER A 212 -3.31 2.59 -28.22
CA SER A 212 -3.99 3.38 -29.25
C SER A 212 -5.00 4.36 -28.64
N ARG A 213 -5.09 5.57 -29.19
CA ARG A 213 -6.10 6.56 -28.80
C ARG A 213 -7.53 6.02 -28.88
N ARG A 214 -7.86 5.30 -29.96
CA ARG A 214 -9.21 4.76 -30.19
C ARG A 214 -9.58 3.75 -29.10
N GLU A 215 -8.66 2.85 -28.78
CA GLU A 215 -8.85 1.86 -27.71
C GLU A 215 -8.99 2.53 -26.35
N LEU A 216 -8.18 3.55 -26.04
CA LEU A 216 -8.28 4.30 -24.79
C LEU A 216 -9.67 4.95 -24.60
N ILE A 217 -10.19 5.60 -25.65
CA ILE A 217 -11.50 6.28 -25.60
C ILE A 217 -12.63 5.27 -25.40
N VAL A 218 -12.60 4.14 -26.11
CA VAL A 218 -13.62 3.10 -25.96
C VAL A 218 -13.54 2.46 -24.57
N PHE A 219 -12.32 2.25 -24.07
CA PHE A 219 -12.10 1.59 -22.79
C PHE A 219 -12.37 2.48 -21.57
N GLU A 220 -12.36 3.80 -21.73
CA GLU A 220 -12.71 4.76 -20.69
C GLU A 220 -14.08 4.44 -20.06
N PHE A 221 -15.09 4.19 -20.89
CA PHE A 221 -16.43 3.84 -20.41
C PHE A 221 -16.44 2.51 -19.64
N THR A 222 -15.68 1.52 -20.12
CA THR A 222 -15.51 0.23 -19.42
C THR A 222 -14.92 0.42 -18.03
N ILE A 223 -13.94 1.31 -17.88
CA ILE A 223 -13.36 1.63 -16.57
C ILE A 223 -14.36 2.36 -15.68
N LEU A 224 -15.12 3.30 -16.23
CA LEU A 224 -16.15 4.01 -15.48
C LEU A 224 -17.19 3.02 -14.91
N VAL A 225 -17.67 2.08 -15.74
CA VAL A 225 -18.59 1.02 -15.32
C VAL A 225 -17.93 0.10 -14.30
N ALA A 226 -16.66 -0.23 -14.47
CA ALA A 226 -15.91 -1.06 -13.52
C ALA A 226 -15.74 -0.38 -12.14
N LEU A 227 -15.73 0.95 -12.11
CA LEU A 227 -15.74 1.78 -10.90
C LEU A 227 -17.17 2.06 -10.40
N GLU A 228 -18.19 1.44 -10.99
CA GLU A 228 -19.60 1.56 -10.58
C GLU A 228 -20.12 3.01 -10.64
N MET A 229 -19.59 3.81 -11.58
CA MET A 229 -19.85 5.27 -11.65
C MET A 229 -19.44 6.05 -10.39
N ALA A 230 -18.80 5.42 -9.40
CA ALA A 230 -18.39 6.01 -8.14
C ALA A 230 -17.05 6.76 -8.30
N LEU A 231 -17.09 7.89 -9.01
CA LEU A 231 -15.92 8.75 -9.20
C LEU A 231 -15.69 9.69 -8.03
N TYR A 232 -16.71 10.04 -7.26
CA TYR A 232 -16.52 10.84 -6.06
C TYR A 232 -15.93 9.96 -4.96
N LEU A 233 -14.79 10.39 -4.41
CA LEU A 233 -14.05 9.63 -3.41
C LEU A 233 -14.03 10.40 -2.09
N PRO A 234 -14.32 9.75 -0.95
CA PRO A 234 -14.15 10.39 0.34
C PRO A 234 -12.68 10.70 0.60
N GLU A 235 -12.43 11.81 1.28
CA GLU A 235 -11.09 12.32 1.57
C GLU A 235 -10.23 11.30 2.31
N SER A 236 -10.84 10.47 3.16
CA SER A 236 -10.18 9.38 3.89
C SER A 236 -9.41 8.40 2.99
N LYS A 237 -9.88 8.20 1.74
CA LYS A 237 -9.24 7.31 0.77
C LYS A 237 -8.21 8.03 -0.10
N VAL A 238 -8.44 9.30 -0.43
CA VAL A 238 -7.56 10.10 -1.32
C VAL A 238 -6.35 10.66 -0.56
N MET A 239 -6.57 11.16 0.65
CA MET A 239 -5.59 11.92 1.42
C MET A 239 -4.30 11.15 1.73
N PRO A 240 -4.31 9.84 2.06
CA PRO A 240 -3.08 9.08 2.23
C PRO A 240 -2.20 9.04 0.98
N HIS A 241 -2.80 9.02 -0.22
CA HIS A 241 -2.05 9.06 -1.48
C HIS A 241 -1.52 10.46 -1.76
N TYR A 242 -2.33 11.49 -1.54
CA TYR A 242 -1.94 12.88 -1.69
C TYR A 242 -0.72 13.24 -0.82
N ARG A 243 -0.77 12.91 0.48
CA ARG A 243 0.34 13.15 1.42
C ARG A 243 1.63 12.50 0.95
N ARG A 244 1.56 11.26 0.45
CA ARG A 244 2.73 10.55 -0.09
C ARG A 244 3.28 11.17 -1.36
N LEU A 245 2.44 11.74 -2.22
CA LEU A 245 2.89 12.45 -3.42
C LEU A 245 3.65 13.72 -3.06
N VAL A 246 3.10 14.53 -2.15
CA VAL A 246 3.70 15.81 -1.72
C VAL A 246 4.96 15.60 -0.89
N GLN A 247 5.06 14.52 -0.12
CA GLN A 247 6.29 14.20 0.64
C GLN A 247 7.42 13.64 -0.24
N GLN A 248 7.13 13.27 -1.49
CA GLN A 248 8.09 12.67 -2.43
C GLN A 248 8.48 13.64 -3.55
N THR A 249 8.17 14.94 -3.39
CA THR A 249 8.70 16.05 -4.19
C THR A 249 9.77 16.76 -3.40
#